data_AF-A0ABD3NBR9-F1
#
_entry.id   AF-A0ABD3NBR9-F1
#
_cell.length_a   1.000
_cell.length_b   1.000
_cell.length_c   1.000
_cell.angle_alpha   90.00
_cell.angle_beta   90.00
_cell.angle_gamma   90.00
#
_symmetry.space_group_name_H-M   'P 1'
#
loop_
_entity.id
_entity.type
_entity.pdbx_description
1 polymer ?
#
loop_
_entity_poly.entity_id
_entity_poly.type
_entity_poly.pdbx_seq_one_letter_code
_entity_poly.pdbx_strand_id
1 'polypeptide(L)'
;MLHPEDSFKEEQTFIEKFASGDAKDVIVLNVSGAIMVTTRSTLCTAEDSVLAHQIDDSEWTEQGCNSPHGKEWMQDEVGDWAKNVEGILEDMSSILKENISLAENFSH
;
A
#
# COMPACT_ATOMS: atom_id res chain seq x y z
N MET A 1 15.31 24.36 -36.63
CA MET A 1 16.28 23.50 -35.91
C MET A 1 15.79 23.48 -34.48
N LEU A 2 15.26 22.35 -33.99
CA LEU A 2 14.79 22.27 -32.60
C LEU A 2 16.03 22.27 -31.70
N HIS A 3 16.08 23.20 -30.75
CA HIS A 3 17.18 23.27 -29.80
C HIS A 3 17.13 22.05 -28.88
N PRO A 4 18.24 21.32 -28.64
CA PRO A 4 18.24 20.14 -27.78
C PRO A 4 17.67 20.43 -26.39
N GLU A 5 17.91 21.64 -25.87
CA GLU A 5 17.38 22.08 -24.58
C GLU A 5 15.84 22.19 -24.53
N ASP A 6 15.15 22.34 -25.66
CA ASP A 6 13.68 22.31 -25.68
C ASP A 6 13.13 20.89 -25.44
N SER A 7 13.89 19.85 -25.78
CA SER A 7 13.48 18.45 -25.56
C SER A 7 13.55 18.03 -24.08
N PHE A 8 14.32 18.75 -23.27
CA PHE A 8 14.52 18.44 -21.85
C PHE A 8 13.65 19.30 -20.92
N LYS A 9 12.90 20.27 -21.44
CA LYS A 9 12.00 21.11 -20.63
C LYS A 9 10.91 20.31 -19.94
N GLU A 10 10.35 19.30 -20.62
CA GLU A 10 9.37 18.40 -20.02
C GLU A 10 9.99 17.56 -18.91
N GLU A 11 11.20 17.05 -19.12
CA GLU A 11 11.92 16.24 -18.12
C GLU A 11 12.34 17.09 -16.91
N GLN A 12 12.80 18.32 -17.11
CA GLN A 12 13.08 19.25 -16.04
C GLN A 12 11.81 19.59 -15.23
N THR A 13 10.70 19.86 -15.92
CA THR A 13 9.40 20.11 -15.26
C THR A 13 8.93 18.87 -14.49
N PHE A 14 9.16 17.67 -15.02
CA PHE A 14 8.86 16.42 -14.36
C PHE A 14 9.73 16.24 -13.10
N ILE A 15 11.04 16.43 -13.19
CA ILE A 15 11.96 16.32 -12.05
C ILE A 15 11.60 17.35 -10.99
N GLU A 16 11.35 18.60 -11.37
CA GLU A 16 10.97 19.66 -10.43
C GLU A 16 9.66 19.30 -9.71
N LYS A 17 8.64 18.81 -10.43
CA LYS A 17 7.38 18.36 -9.81
C LYS A 17 7.51 17.10 -8.98
N PHE A 18 8.33 16.15 -9.42
CA PHE A 18 8.52 14.85 -8.77
C PHE A 18 9.40 14.97 -7.53
N ALA A 19 10.43 15.82 -7.58
CA ALA A 19 11.30 16.13 -6.45
C ALA A 19 10.73 17.22 -5.53
N SER A 20 9.72 17.98 -5.98
CA SER A 20 8.94 18.85 -5.11
C SER A 20 7.84 18.05 -4.41
N GLY A 21 8.09 17.64 -3.17
CA GLY A 21 7.14 16.87 -2.38
C GLY A 21 7.76 16.35 -1.11
N ASP A 22 6.95 15.75 -0.25
CA ASP A 22 7.46 14.99 0.89
C ASP A 22 7.87 13.59 0.39
N ALA A 23 8.98 13.04 0.91
CA ALA A 23 9.43 11.71 0.52
C ALA A 23 8.36 10.63 0.79
N LYS A 24 7.45 10.88 1.74
CA LYS A 24 6.29 10.03 2.02
C LYS A 24 5.29 9.92 0.85
N ASP A 25 5.33 10.86 -0.09
CA ASP A 25 4.43 10.92 -1.25
C ASP A 25 4.95 10.08 -2.43
N VAL A 26 6.18 9.55 -2.35
CA VAL A 26 6.76 8.67 -3.35
C VAL A 26 6.30 7.23 -3.10
N ILE A 27 5.65 6.64 -4.09
CA ILE A 27 5.13 5.27 -4.06
C ILE A 27 5.97 4.40 -5.00
N VAL A 28 6.38 3.24 -4.50
CA VAL A 28 7.08 2.20 -5.27
C VAL A 28 6.13 1.03 -5.49
N LEU A 29 5.86 0.71 -6.76
CA LEU A 29 4.99 -0.39 -7.17
C LEU A 29 5.86 -1.51 -7.78
N ASN A 30 5.61 -2.75 -7.35
CA ASN A 30 6.16 -3.92 -8.00
C ASN A 30 5.08 -4.55 -8.90
N VAL A 31 5.22 -4.37 -10.20
CA VAL A 31 4.30 -4.89 -11.20
C VAL A 31 4.94 -6.08 -11.88
N SER A 32 4.65 -7.29 -11.38
CA SER A 32 5.15 -8.55 -11.91
C SER A 32 6.69 -8.62 -12.02
N GLY A 33 7.40 -8.02 -11.07
CA GLY A 33 8.87 -7.97 -11.03
C GLY A 33 9.47 -6.70 -11.65
N ALA A 34 8.67 -5.86 -12.32
CA ALA A 34 9.10 -4.55 -12.77
C ALA A 34 8.81 -3.51 -11.68
N ILE A 35 9.85 -2.81 -11.22
CA ILE A 35 9.72 -1.74 -10.25
C ILE A 35 9.34 -0.44 -10.96
N MET A 36 8.23 0.15 -10.55
CA MET A 36 7.77 1.46 -11.00
C MET A 36 7.75 2.41 -9.80
N VAL A 37 8.14 3.66 -10.03
CA VAL A 37 8.14 4.70 -9.00
C VAL A 37 7.26 5.84 -9.49
N THR A 38 6.35 6.29 -8.63
CA THR A 38 5.40 7.36 -8.94
C THR A 38 5.08 8.16 -7.68
N THR A 39 4.26 9.19 -7.79
CA THR A 39 3.74 9.93 -6.64
C THR A 39 2.33 9.46 -6.27
N ARG A 40 1.96 9.63 -5.01
CA ARG A 40 0.60 9.43 -4.51
C ARG A 40 -0.43 10.21 -5.32
N SER A 41 -0.16 11.48 -5.62
CA SER A 41 -1.03 12.34 -6.44
C SER A 41 -1.29 11.78 -7.84
N THR A 42 -0.32 11.10 -8.44
CA THR A 42 -0.47 10.47 -9.76
C THR A 42 -1.45 9.30 -9.68
N LEU A 43 -1.39 8.48 -8.63
CA LEU A 43 -2.29 7.34 -8.44
C LEU A 43 -3.70 7.75 -8.01
N CYS A 44 -3.82 8.89 -7.33
CA CYS A 44 -5.11 9.47 -6.94
C CYS A 44 -5.78 10.30 -8.05
N THR A 45 -5.17 10.44 -9.24
CA THR A 45 -5.78 11.23 -10.34
C THR A 45 -7.12 10.64 -10.81
N ALA A 46 -7.29 9.32 -10.69
CA ALA A 46 -8.56 8.63 -10.86
C ALA A 46 -9.07 8.18 -9.49
N GLU A 47 -9.88 9.03 -8.85
CA GLU A 47 -10.34 8.87 -7.46
C GLU A 47 -11.12 7.57 -7.22
N ASP A 48 -11.79 7.04 -8.24
CA ASP A 48 -12.57 5.79 -8.20
C ASP A 48 -11.75 4.53 -8.52
N SER A 49 -10.43 4.68 -8.71
CA SER A 49 -9.57 3.56 -9.05
C SER A 49 -9.17 2.74 -7.82
N VAL A 50 -8.92 1.44 -8.03
CA VAL A 50 -8.40 0.53 -7.01
C VAL A 50 -7.09 1.07 -6.39
N LEU A 51 -6.24 1.69 -7.21
CA LEU A 51 -4.96 2.25 -6.76
C LEU A 51 -5.15 3.50 -5.90
N ALA A 52 -6.16 4.33 -6.19
CA ALA A 52 -6.49 5.48 -5.36
C ALA A 52 -6.96 5.04 -3.96
N HIS A 53 -7.89 4.07 -3.88
CA HIS A 53 -8.39 3.56 -2.61
C HIS A 53 -7.34 2.81 -1.77
N GLN A 54 -6.44 2.05 -2.40
CA GLN A 54 -5.40 1.32 -1.67
C GLN A 54 -4.36 2.22 -1.02
N ILE A 55 -4.19 3.43 -1.56
CA ILE A 55 -3.13 4.34 -1.14
C ILE A 55 -3.71 5.46 -0.30
N ASP A 56 -5.00 5.81 -0.39
CA ASP A 56 -5.60 6.85 0.43
C ASP A 56 -5.46 6.54 1.94
N ASP A 57 -4.62 7.33 2.62
CA ASP A 57 -4.37 7.17 4.05
C ASP A 57 -5.61 7.50 4.88
N SER A 58 -6.56 8.28 4.34
CA SER A 58 -7.78 8.66 5.07
C SER A 58 -8.67 7.44 5.37
N GLU A 59 -8.70 6.45 4.48
CA GLU A 59 -9.37 5.16 4.67
C GLU A 59 -8.61 4.24 5.64
N TRP A 60 -7.29 4.43 5.78
CA TRP A 60 -6.44 3.65 6.70
C TRP A 60 -6.36 4.24 8.12
N THR A 61 -6.66 5.54 8.28
CA THR A 61 -6.50 6.24 9.56
C THR A 61 -7.34 5.69 10.72
N GLU A 62 -8.35 4.86 10.48
CA GLU A 62 -9.20 4.31 11.55
C GLU A 62 -8.57 3.11 12.30
N GLN A 63 -7.57 2.42 11.73
CA GLN A 63 -6.98 1.23 12.37
C GLN A 63 -5.52 1.39 12.82
N GLY A 64 -4.83 2.47 12.44
CA GLY A 64 -3.37 2.58 12.62
C GLY A 64 -2.84 3.67 13.56
N CYS A 65 -3.63 4.68 13.95
CA CYS A 65 -3.05 5.91 14.52
C CYS A 65 -2.97 5.96 16.07
N ASN A 66 -3.70 5.10 16.79
CA ASN A 66 -3.80 5.21 18.26
C ASN A 66 -3.12 4.08 19.05
N SER A 67 -2.40 3.16 18.40
CA SER A 67 -1.63 2.13 19.09
C SER A 67 -0.26 1.95 18.43
N PRO A 68 0.86 2.13 19.16
CA PRO A 68 2.22 1.90 18.65
C PRO A 68 2.45 0.47 18.16
N HIS A 69 1.55 -0.44 18.52
CA HIS A 69 1.50 -1.81 18.06
C HIS A 69 0.14 -1.98 17.39
N GLY A 70 0.15 -2.24 16.08
CA GLY A 70 -1.06 -2.73 15.40
C GLY A 70 -1.68 -3.86 16.22
N LYS A 71 -3.01 -3.98 16.22
CA LYS A 71 -3.71 -4.96 17.07
C LYS A 71 -2.97 -6.30 17.04
N GLU A 72 -2.51 -6.76 18.20
CA GLU A 72 -1.96 -8.10 18.33
C GLU A 72 -3.15 -9.06 18.24
N TRP A 73 -3.20 -9.81 17.15
CA TRP A 73 -4.32 -10.68 16.86
C TRP A 73 -4.08 -12.06 17.47
N MET A 74 -5.02 -12.51 18.29
CA MET A 74 -5.01 -13.91 18.74
C MET A 74 -5.57 -14.83 17.64
N GLN A 75 -5.14 -16.09 17.65
CA GLN A 75 -5.54 -17.11 16.66
C GLN A 75 -7.07 -17.21 16.50
N ASP A 76 -7.81 -17.16 17.60
CA ASP A 76 -9.28 -17.24 17.59
C ASP A 76 -9.93 -15.98 16.99
N GLU A 77 -9.37 -14.80 17.25
CA GLU A 77 -9.86 -13.54 16.72
C GLU A 77 -9.73 -13.46 15.20
N VAL A 78 -8.65 -14.03 14.63
CA VAL A 78 -8.48 -14.08 13.16
C VAL A 78 -9.42 -15.07 12.51
N GLY A 79 -9.69 -16.18 13.20
CA GLY A 79 -10.72 -17.13 12.77
C GLY A 79 -12.08 -16.48 12.63
N ASP A 80 -12.49 -15.76 13.66
CA ASP A 80 -13.79 -15.12 13.70
C ASP A 80 -13.86 -13.91 12.78
N TRP A 81 -12.77 -13.16 12.62
CA TRP A 81 -12.67 -12.13 11.58
C TRP A 81 -12.86 -12.72 10.18
N ALA A 82 -12.11 -13.77 9.83
CA ALA A 82 -12.12 -14.36 8.49
C ALA A 82 -13.51 -14.88 8.09
N LYS A 83 -14.27 -15.44 9.04
CA LYS A 83 -15.66 -15.91 8.80
C LYS A 83 -16.63 -14.77 8.46
N ASN A 84 -16.34 -13.55 8.89
CA ASN A 84 -17.20 -12.39 8.69
C ASN A 84 -16.81 -11.58 7.44
N VAL A 85 -15.72 -11.94 6.75
CA VAL A 85 -15.32 -11.29 5.49
C VAL A 85 -15.97 -12.03 4.32
N GLU A 86 -16.85 -11.34 3.60
CA GLU A 86 -17.51 -11.88 2.42
C GLU A 86 -16.47 -12.24 1.34
N GLY A 87 -16.49 -13.50 0.88
CA GLY A 87 -15.59 -14.01 -0.15
C GLY A 87 -14.33 -14.73 0.37
N ILE A 88 -14.05 -14.74 1.68
CA ILE A 88 -13.02 -15.61 2.25
C ILE A 88 -13.59 -17.02 2.38
N LEU A 89 -13.00 -17.97 1.64
CA LEU A 89 -13.32 -19.39 1.75
C LEU A 89 -12.91 -19.92 3.13
N GLU A 90 -13.71 -20.81 3.74
CA GLU A 90 -13.40 -21.39 5.06
C GLU A 90 -11.99 -21.99 5.13
N ASP A 91 -11.51 -22.56 4.02
CA ASP A 91 -10.15 -23.12 3.89
C ASP A 91 -9.04 -22.07 4.03
N MET A 92 -9.31 -20.79 3.79
CA MET A 92 -8.35 -19.71 4.01
C MET A 92 -8.31 -19.27 5.49
N SER A 93 -9.40 -19.45 6.23
CA SER A 93 -9.46 -19.15 7.67
C SER A 93 -8.48 -20.04 8.45
N SER A 94 -8.36 -21.31 8.10
CA SER A 94 -7.43 -22.24 8.74
C SER A 94 -5.96 -21.88 8.45
N ILE A 95 -5.64 -21.46 7.23
CA ILE A 95 -4.30 -21.00 6.83
C ILE A 95 -3.89 -19.76 7.62
N LEU A 96 -4.80 -18.79 7.77
CA LEU A 96 -4.52 -17.56 8.52
C LEU A 96 -4.29 -17.84 10.01
N LYS A 97 -5.04 -18.77 10.60
CA LYS A 97 -4.83 -19.24 11.98
C LYS A 97 -3.46 -19.88 12.17
N GLU A 98 -3.05 -20.73 11.24
CA GLU A 98 -1.75 -21.43 11.32
C GLU A 98 -0.58 -20.44 11.25
N ASN A 99 -0.66 -19.44 10.37
CA ASN A 99 0.38 -18.42 10.23
C ASN A 99 0.62 -17.61 11.51
N ILE A 100 -0.44 -17.33 12.28
CA ILE A 100 -0.31 -16.64 13.58
C ILE A 100 0.37 -17.52 14.61
N SER A 101 -0.03 -18.80 14.69
CA SER A 101 0.64 -19.75 15.58
C SER A 101 2.12 -19.92 15.23
N LEU A 102 2.47 -19.92 13.95
CA LEU A 102 3.87 -19.93 13.51
C LEU A 102 4.60 -18.64 13.94
N ALA A 103 4.01 -17.47 13.73
CA ALA A 103 4.61 -16.20 14.14
C ALA A 103 4.91 -16.11 15.64
N GLU A 104 4.01 -16.61 16.49
CA GLU A 104 4.22 -16.71 17.95
C GLU A 104 5.42 -17.60 18.30
N ASN A 105 5.59 -18.72 17.59
CA ASN A 105 6.70 -19.67 17.81
C ASN A 105 8.07 -19.13 17.37
N PHE A 106 8.11 -18.15 16.44
CA PHE A 106 9.35 -17.54 15.96
C PHE A 106 9.75 -16.26 16.71
N SER A 107 8.94 -15.81 17.69
CA SER A 107 9.18 -14.57 18.45
C SER A 107 10.04 -14.77 19.72
N HIS A 108 10.75 -15.88 19.85
CA HIS A 108 11.63 -16.21 20.99
C HIS A 108 13.11 -16.32 20.61
#